data_AF-A0A9J6EGE0-F1
#
_entry.id   AF-A0A9J6EGE0-F1
#
_cell.length_a   1.000
_cell.length_b   1.000
_cell.length_c   1.000
_cell.angle_alpha   90.00
_cell.angle_beta   90.00
_cell.angle_gamma   90.00
#
_symmetry.space_group_name_H-M   'P 1'
#
loop_
_entity.id
_entity.type
_entity.pdbx_description
1 polymer ?
#
loop_
_entity_poly.entity_id
_entity_poly.type
_entity_poly.pdbx_seq_one_letter_code
_entity_poly.pdbx_strand_id
1 'polypeptide(L)'
;MNLIIQAFRDDDRFTNMERGERPRATTKEEDRLITAAIVSDSFQSAENIRKALSLSVSSETLRRRLSELGLQSFVAAQKLSLSDSQLQERLVFARVMKD
;
A
#
# COMPACT_ATOMS: atom_id res chain seq x y z
N MET A 1 36.96 -18.03 20.45
CA MET A 1 36.81 -18.62 19.09
C MET A 1 35.87 -17.70 18.30
N ASN A 2 36.12 -17.45 17.01
CA ASN A 2 35.37 -16.45 16.23
C ASN A 2 34.06 -17.09 15.69
N LEU A 3 32.90 -16.50 16.01
CA LEU A 3 31.57 -16.99 15.62
C LEU A 3 31.41 -17.18 14.11
N ILE A 4 32.10 -16.36 13.32
CA ILE A 4 32.09 -16.46 11.85
C ILE A 4 32.79 -17.76 11.39
N ILE A 5 33.91 -18.12 12.02
CA ILE A 5 34.64 -19.35 11.70
C ILE A 5 33.82 -20.58 12.06
N GLN A 6 33.04 -20.51 13.14
CA GLN A 6 32.18 -21.60 13.58
C GLN A 6 30.96 -21.77 12.67
N ALA A 7 30.26 -20.69 12.34
CA ALA A 7 29.15 -20.72 11.37
C ALA A 7 29.59 -21.22 9.98
N PHE A 8 30.82 -20.89 9.57
CA PHE A 8 31.39 -21.42 8.32
C PHE A 8 31.71 -22.92 8.40
N ARG A 9 32.33 -23.39 9.49
CA ARG A 9 32.73 -24.80 9.63
C ARG A 9 31.57 -25.74 9.88
N ASP A 10 30.61 -25.33 10.68
CA ASP A 10 29.54 -26.20 11.16
C ASP A 10 28.31 -26.17 10.24
N ASP A 11 28.02 -25.01 9.64
CA ASP A 11 26.81 -24.80 8.83
C ASP A 11 27.06 -24.40 7.36
N ASP A 12 28.32 -24.19 6.94
CA ASP A 12 28.70 -23.64 5.63
C ASP A 12 28.00 -22.29 5.29
N ARG A 13 27.81 -21.45 6.32
CA ARG A 13 27.11 -20.17 6.20
C ARG A 13 28.06 -18.99 6.21
N PHE A 14 27.95 -18.15 5.19
CA PHE A 14 28.69 -16.90 5.05
C PHE A 14 27.86 -15.65 5.36
N THR A 15 26.55 -15.82 5.59
CA THR A 15 25.60 -14.76 5.86
C THR A 15 24.85 -14.99 7.17
N ASN A 16 24.33 -13.91 7.74
CA ASN A 16 23.51 -14.00 8.94
C ASN A 16 22.22 -14.77 8.66
N MET A 17 21.79 -15.59 9.63
CA MET A 17 20.45 -16.16 9.62
C MET A 17 19.39 -15.07 9.66
N GLU A 18 18.25 -15.34 9.03
CA GLU A 18 17.03 -14.55 9.25
C GLU A 18 16.70 -14.57 10.74
N ARG A 19 16.57 -13.37 11.31
CA ARG A 19 16.18 -13.21 12.71
C ARG A 19 14.66 -13.22 12.78
N GLY A 20 14.11 -13.81 13.84
CA GLY A 20 12.68 -13.70 14.12
C GLY A 20 12.28 -12.23 14.25
N GLU A 21 11.33 -11.80 13.43
CA GLU A 21 10.77 -10.45 13.53
C GLU A 21 9.79 -10.35 14.70
N ARG A 22 9.49 -9.11 15.12
CA ARG A 22 8.43 -8.89 16.11
C ARG A 22 7.08 -9.33 15.51
N PRO A 23 6.22 -10.00 16.30
CA PRO A 23 4.89 -10.36 15.85
C PRO A 23 4.11 -9.14 15.35
N ARG A 24 3.32 -9.35 14.30
CA ARG A 24 2.42 -8.33 13.76
C ARG A 24 1.35 -7.99 14.79
N ALA A 25 1.03 -6.70 14.89
CA ALA A 25 -0.07 -6.21 15.74
C ALA A 25 -1.46 -6.48 15.15
N THR A 26 -1.52 -6.74 13.84
CA THR A 26 -2.75 -7.08 13.11
C THR A 26 -2.76 -8.55 12.73
N THR A 27 -3.96 -9.12 12.67
CA THR A 27 -4.23 -10.45 12.15
C THR A 27 -4.39 -10.42 10.62
N LYS A 28 -4.29 -11.59 9.99
CA LYS A 28 -4.52 -11.73 8.54
C LYS A 28 -5.93 -11.31 8.13
N GLU A 29 -6.91 -11.51 9.01
CA GLU A 29 -8.30 -11.16 8.72
C GLU A 29 -8.53 -9.65 8.80
N GLU A 30 -7.94 -8.99 9.79
CA GLU A 30 -7.94 -7.51 9.86
C GLU A 30 -7.27 -6.91 8.61
N ASP A 31 -6.12 -7.44 8.19
CA ASP A 31 -5.43 -6.96 6.99
C ASP A 31 -6.31 -7.10 5.73
N ARG A 32 -7.13 -8.16 5.63
CA ARG A 32 -8.11 -8.32 4.53
C ARG A 32 -9.23 -7.30 4.59
N LEU A 33 -9.80 -7.06 5.78
CA LEU A 33 -10.86 -6.08 5.97
C LEU A 33 -10.37 -4.65 5.67
N ILE A 34 -9.15 -4.33 6.10
CA ILE A 34 -8.47 -3.06 5.77
C ILE A 34 -8.37 -2.87 4.25
N THR A 35 -7.96 -3.93 3.54
CA THR A 35 -7.83 -3.90 2.08
C THR A 35 -9.20 -3.73 1.41
N ALA A 36 -10.19 -4.50 1.84
CA ALA A 36 -11.55 -4.43 1.30
C ALA A 36 -12.17 -3.03 1.45
N ALA A 37 -11.94 -2.37 2.59
CA ALA A 37 -12.44 -1.02 2.84
C ALA A 37 -11.93 -0.01 1.78
N ILE A 38 -10.64 -0.04 1.46
CA ILE A 38 -10.03 0.88 0.47
C ILE A 38 -10.39 0.54 -0.97
N VAL A 39 -10.55 -0.75 -1.28
CA VAL A 39 -11.05 -1.16 -2.60
C VAL A 39 -12.48 -0.66 -2.81
N SER A 40 -13.30 -0.64 -1.76
CA SER A 40 -14.68 -0.13 -1.84
C SER A 40 -14.75 1.40 -1.94
N ASP A 41 -13.87 2.12 -1.24
CA ASP A 41 -13.78 3.57 -1.28
C ASP A 41 -12.33 4.02 -1.08
N SER A 42 -11.68 4.37 -2.18
CA SER A 42 -10.26 4.72 -2.20
C SER A 42 -9.94 6.09 -1.58
N PHE A 43 -10.96 6.89 -1.26
CA PHE A 43 -10.78 8.21 -0.61
C PHE A 43 -10.92 8.14 0.91
N GLN A 44 -11.16 6.96 1.49
CA GLN A 44 -11.22 6.82 2.94
C GLN A 44 -9.87 7.09 3.60
N SER A 45 -9.93 7.79 4.74
CA SER A 45 -8.76 7.97 5.59
C SER A 45 -8.50 6.72 6.43
N ALA A 46 -7.22 6.45 6.72
CA ALA A 46 -6.82 5.37 7.63
C ALA A 46 -7.50 5.46 9.02
N GLU A 47 -7.77 6.68 9.49
CA GLU A 47 -8.46 6.92 10.76
C GLU A 47 -9.95 6.51 10.69
N ASN A 48 -10.62 6.80 9.57
CA ASN A 48 -12.00 6.38 9.36
C ASN A 48 -12.11 4.86 9.27
N ILE A 49 -11.18 4.22 8.53
CA ILE A 49 -11.12 2.76 8.43
C ILE A 49 -10.88 2.14 9.81
N ARG A 50 -9.95 2.70 10.60
CA ARG A 50 -9.71 2.22 11.98
C ARG A 50 -11.00 2.23 12.80
N LYS A 51 -11.74 3.33 12.75
CA LYS A 51 -12.98 3.49 13.51
C LYS A 51 -14.08 2.56 13.00
N ALA A 52 -14.25 2.47 11.68
CA ALA A 52 -15.27 1.62 11.06
C ALA A 52 -15.06 0.13 11.38
N LEU A 53 -13.80 -0.32 11.39
CA LEU A 53 -13.41 -1.70 11.72
C LEU A 53 -13.15 -1.93 13.22
N SER A 54 -13.31 -0.90 14.06
CA SER A 54 -13.03 -0.96 15.51
C SER A 54 -11.64 -1.54 15.85
N LEU A 55 -10.63 -1.21 15.04
CA LEU A 55 -9.29 -1.74 15.21
C LEU A 55 -8.56 -1.07 16.38
N SER A 56 -7.86 -1.86 17.19
CA SER A 56 -7.08 -1.38 18.34
C SER A 56 -5.73 -0.75 17.96
N VAL A 57 -5.28 -0.98 16.72
CA VAL A 57 -3.97 -0.51 16.22
C VAL A 57 -4.01 0.97 15.81
N SER A 58 -2.86 1.64 15.86
CA SER A 58 -2.76 3.03 15.43
C SER A 58 -3.11 3.22 13.94
N SER A 59 -3.56 4.41 13.54
CA SER A 59 -3.76 4.75 12.13
C SER A 59 -2.46 4.67 11.32
N GLU A 60 -1.32 4.84 11.97
CA GLU A 60 -0.01 4.64 11.35
C GLU A 60 0.28 3.17 11.02
N THR A 61 -0.14 2.26 11.91
CA THR A 61 -0.05 0.81 11.63
C THR A 61 -0.87 0.45 10.39
N LEU A 62 -2.07 1.03 10.26
CA LEU A 62 -2.90 0.90 9.07
C LEU A 62 -2.20 1.43 7.81
N ARG A 63 -1.63 2.65 7.83
CA ARG A 63 -0.87 3.18 6.68
C ARG A 63 0.28 2.27 6.26
N ARG A 64 1.01 1.70 7.23
CA ARG A 64 2.06 0.72 6.95
C ARG A 64 1.51 -0.51 6.25
N ARG A 65 0.36 -1.05 6.68
CA ARG A 65 -0.30 -2.19 6.01
C ARG A 65 -0.69 -1.90 4.58
N LEU A 66 -1.19 -0.70 4.33
CA LEU A 66 -1.54 -0.28 2.99
C LEU A 66 -0.29 -0.14 2.11
N SER A 67 0.77 0.47 2.63
CA SER A 67 2.04 0.61 1.92
C SER A 67 2.70 -0.74 1.60
N GLU A 68 2.60 -1.73 2.49
CA GLU A 68 3.04 -3.11 2.23
C GLU A 68 2.34 -3.74 1.01
N LEU A 69 1.11 -3.29 0.69
CA LEU A 69 0.33 -3.70 -0.48
C LEU A 69 0.52 -2.77 -1.69
N GLY A 70 1.40 -1.77 -1.59
CA GLY A 70 1.59 -0.75 -2.63
C GLY A 70 0.48 0.32 -2.67
N LEU A 71 -0.42 0.33 -1.69
CA LEU A 71 -1.50 1.31 -1.58
C LEU A 71 -1.00 2.53 -0.81
N GLN A 72 -0.79 3.63 -1.52
CA GLN A 72 -0.32 4.89 -0.97
C GLN A 72 -1.28 6.02 -1.31
N SER A 73 -1.35 7.02 -0.43
CA SER A 73 -2.16 8.22 -0.67
C SER A 73 -1.45 9.12 -1.69
N PHE A 74 -2.16 9.50 -2.74
CA PHE A 74 -1.72 10.52 -3.69
C PHE A 74 -2.68 11.70 -3.66
N VAL A 75 -2.16 12.90 -3.92
CA VAL A 75 -2.99 14.08 -4.14
C VAL A 75 -3.41 14.11 -5.60
N ALA A 76 -4.72 14.09 -5.86
CA ALA A 76 -5.23 14.19 -7.22
C ALA A 76 -4.84 15.54 -7.84
N ALA A 77 -4.40 15.51 -9.10
CA ALA A 77 -4.14 16.74 -9.85
C ALA A 77 -5.44 17.53 -10.03
N GLN A 78 -5.39 18.84 -9.77
CA GLN A 78 -6.51 19.73 -10.07
C GLN A 78 -6.66 19.82 -11.58
N LYS A 79 -7.82 19.42 -12.09
CA LYS A 79 -8.16 19.49 -13.52
C LYS A 79 -9.29 20.49 -13.70
N LEU A 80 -9.26 21.21 -14.83
CA LEU A 80 -10.38 22.04 -15.24
C LEU A 80 -11.60 21.14 -15.51
N SER A 81 -12.76 21.52 -14.98
CA SER A 81 -14.03 20.89 -15.33
C SER A 81 -14.34 21.21 -16.79
N LEU A 82 -14.42 20.19 -17.63
CA LEU A 82 -14.77 20.34 -19.04
C LEU A 82 -16.29 20.25 -19.21
N SER A 83 -16.85 21.09 -20.08
CA SER A 83 -18.21 20.89 -20.57
C SER A 83 -18.29 19.71 -21.55
N ASP A 84 -19.49 19.21 -21.78
CA ASP A 84 -19.72 18.14 -22.76
C ASP A 84 -19.26 18.53 -24.17
N SER A 85 -19.46 19.79 -24.57
CA SER A 85 -18.98 20.30 -25.86
C SER A 85 -17.45 20.27 -25.96
N GLN A 86 -16.76 20.71 -24.91
CA GLN A 86 -15.30 20.70 -24.84
C GLN A 86 -14.73 19.28 -24.85
N LEU A 87 -15.41 18.32 -24.22
CA LEU A 87 -15.03 16.91 -24.29
C LEU A 87 -15.12 16.37 -25.72
N GLN A 88 -16.20 16.68 -26.44
CA GLN A 88 -16.38 16.24 -27.83
C GLN A 88 -15.32 16.84 -28.77
N GLU A 89 -15.06 18.14 -28.67
CA GLU A 89 -14.02 18.81 -29.47
C GLU A 89 -12.65 18.16 -29.25
N ARG A 90 -12.29 17.88 -27.99
CA ARG A 90 -11.03 17.21 -27.64
C ARG A 90 -10.97 15.79 -28.18
N LEU A 91 -12.08 15.04 -28.14
CA LEU A 91 -12.16 13.69 -28.69
C LEU A 91 -12.00 13.69 -30.21
N VAL A 92 -12.64 14.62 -30.92
CA VAL A 92 -12.49 14.77 -32.38
C VAL A 92 -11.04 15.11 -32.72
N PHE A 93 -10.45 16.11 -32.05
CA PHE A 93 -9.05 16.48 -32.24
C PHE A 93 -8.12 15.28 -32.03
N ALA A 94 -8.29 14.54 -30.94
CA ALA A 94 -7.46 13.39 -30.60
C ALA A 94 -7.61 12.21 -31.58
N ARG A 95 -8.72 12.11 -32.32
CA ARG A 95 -8.91 11.10 -33.36
C ARG A 95 -8.30 11.54 -34.68
N VAL A 96 -8.46 12.80 -35.06
CA VAL A 96 -7.97 13.35 -36.33
C VAL A 96 -6.45 13.49 -36.35
N MET A 97 -5.83 13.84 -35.20
CA MET A 97 -4.39 14.15 -35.13
C MET A 97 -3.51 12.95 -34.71
N LYS A 98 -4.10 11.75 -34.53
CA LYS A 98 -3.39 10.55 -34.07
C LYS A 98 -3.08 9.56 -35.21
N ASP A 99 -3.49 9.89 -36.43
CA ASP A 99 -3.02 9.32 -37.69
C ASP A 99 -1.97 10.25 -38.33
#